data_AF-A0A829QQ20-F1
#
_entry.id   AF-A0A829QQ20-F1
#
_cell.length_a   1.000
_cell.length_b   1.000
_cell.length_c   1.000
_cell.angle_alpha   90.00
_cell.angle_beta   90.00
_cell.angle_gamma   90.00
#
_symmetry.space_group_name_H-M   'P 1'
#
loop_
_entity.id
_entity.type
_entity.pdbx_description
1 polymer ?
#
loop_
_entity_poly.entity_id
_entity_poly.type
_entity_poly.pdbx_seq_one_letter_code
_entity_poly.pdbx_strand_id
1 'polypeptide(L)' 'MVRAKYGWTDVSRFAARGIAAVNYGPGDPNLAHTRGEHVPVQQITAVTEVLRRYLTV' A
#
# COMPACT_ATOMS: atom_id res chain seq x y z
N MET A 1 -0.15 5.83 15.98
CA MET A 1 -0.82 4.54 16.28
C MET A 1 -0.79 3.70 15.01
N VAL A 2 -0.33 2.45 15.06
CA VAL A 2 -0.40 1.52 13.92
C VAL A 2 -1.83 0.95 13.89
N ARG A 3 -2.57 1.19 12.81
CA ARG A 3 -3.91 0.63 12.62
C ARG A 3 -3.78 -0.63 11.77
N ALA A 4 -4.27 -1.76 12.28
CA ALA A 4 -4.33 -2.99 11.51
C ALA A 4 -5.24 -2.80 10.28
N LYS A 5 -4.90 -3.46 9.17
CA LYS A 5 -5.76 -3.49 7.99
C LYS A 5 -6.94 -4.43 8.28
N TYR A 6 -8.12 -3.85 8.45
CA TYR A 6 -9.38 -4.59 8.50
C TYR A 6 -9.92 -4.67 7.07
N GLY A 7 -9.63 -5.78 6.38
CA GLY A 7 -10.02 -6.02 4.98
C GLY A 7 -9.12 -7.07 4.30
N TRP A 8 -9.63 -7.78 3.29
CA TRP A 8 -8.87 -8.80 2.58
C TRP A 8 -8.06 -8.21 1.42
N THR A 9 -6.82 -8.67 1.27
CA THR A 9 -5.94 -8.41 0.13
C THR A 9 -5.12 -9.67 -0.14
N ASP A 10 -4.50 -9.76 -1.31
CA ASP A 10 -3.63 -10.89 -1.65
C ASP A 10 -2.39 -11.00 -0.73
N VAL A 11 -2.09 -9.99 0.10
CA VAL A 11 -1.11 -10.07 1.20
C VAL A 11 -1.35 -11.29 2.09
N SER A 12 -2.61 -11.68 2.31
CA SER A 12 -2.96 -12.89 3.07
C SER A 12 -2.37 -14.18 2.51
N ARG A 13 -2.14 -14.25 1.19
CA ARG A 13 -1.55 -15.42 0.53
C ARG A 13 -0.08 -15.63 0.90
N PHE A 14 0.64 -14.55 1.25
CA PHE A 14 2.03 -14.62 1.69
C PHE A 14 2.15 -15.27 3.08
N ALA A 15 1.20 -14.98 3.98
CA ALA A 15 1.14 -15.61 5.30
C ALA A 15 0.96 -17.14 5.19
N ALA A 16 0.14 -17.61 4.24
CA ALA A 16 0.00 -19.05 3.95
C ALA A 16 1.29 -19.73 3.48
N ARG A 17 2.31 -18.94 3.09
CA ARG A 17 3.65 -19.41 2.70
C ARG A 17 4.72 -19.07 3.74
N GLY A 18 4.35 -18.57 4.91
CA GLY A 18 5.29 -18.16 5.96
C GLY A 18 6.09 -16.89 5.64
N ILE A 19 5.64 -16.09 4.67
CA ILE A 19 6.33 -14.86 4.25
C ILE A 19 5.66 -13.66 4.93
N ALA A 20 6.46 -12.85 5.63
CA ALA A 20 5.99 -11.59 6.17
C ALA A 20 5.69 -10.60 5.04
N ALA A 21 4.51 -9.97 5.05
CA ALA A 21 4.05 -9.09 3.98
C ALA A 21 3.18 -7.95 4.52
N VAL A 22 3.17 -6.82 3.80
CA VAL A 22 2.43 -5.60 4.15
C VAL A 22 1.74 -5.00 2.93
N ASN A 23 0.64 -4.28 3.15
CA ASN A 23 0.03 -3.43 2.13
C ASN A 23 0.67 -2.04 2.18
N TYR A 24 1.25 -1.58 1.07
CA TYR A 24 1.88 -0.26 0.98
C TYR A 24 1.67 0.34 -0.41
N GLY A 25 1.02 1.51 -0.47
CA GLY A 25 0.71 2.21 -1.71
C GLY A 25 0.09 3.60 -1.46
N PRO A 26 0.06 4.48 -2.47
CA PRO A 26 -0.50 5.82 -2.35
C PRO A 26 -2.03 5.83 -2.49
N GLY A 27 -2.65 6.95 -2.13
CA GLY A 27 -4.08 7.20 -2.33
C GLY A 27 -4.96 6.84 -1.13
N ASP A 28 -6.21 7.31 -1.18
CA ASP A 28 -7.25 6.94 -0.22
C ASP A 28 -7.96 5.67 -0.71
N PRO A 29 -7.91 4.55 0.03
CA PRO A 29 -8.58 3.32 -0.37
C PRO A 29 -10.11 3.45 -0.48
N ASN A 30 -10.74 4.45 0.13
CA ASN A 30 -12.18 4.68 0.03
C ASN A 30 -12.62 5.27 -1.32
N LEU A 31 -11.66 5.81 -2.11
CA LEU A 31 -11.93 6.35 -3.44
C LEU A 31 -11.85 5.29 -4.54
N ALA A 32 -11.27 4.12 -4.24
CA ALA A 32 -11.15 3.03 -5.19
C ALA A 32 -12.54 2.61 -5.70
N HIS A 33 -12.68 2.45 -7.01
CA HIS A 33 -13.92 2.07 -7.69
C HIS A 33 -15.07 3.09 -7.54
N THR A 34 -14.76 4.33 -7.21
CA THR A 34 -15.73 5.43 -7.23
C THR A 34 -15.63 6.21 -8.55
N ARG A 35 -16.68 6.96 -8.90
CA ARG A 35 -16.66 7.85 -10.09
C ARG A 35 -15.57 8.93 -10.00
N GLY A 36 -15.23 9.34 -8.78
CA GLY A 36 -14.24 10.38 -8.49
C GLY A 36 -12.89 9.82 -8.09
N GLU A 37 -12.51 8.63 -8.57
CA GLU A 37 -11.23 8.02 -8.23
C GLU A 37 -10.06 8.93 -8.64
N HIS A 38 -9.26 9.33 -7.66
CA HIS A 38 -8.08 10.15 -7.86
C HIS A 38 -7.07 9.90 -6.75
N VAL A 39 -5.83 10.34 -6.99
CA VAL A 39 -4.74 10.29 -6.03
C VAL A 39 -3.92 11.57 -6.16
N PRO A 40 -3.49 12.22 -5.06
CA PRO A 40 -2.57 13.34 -5.13
C PRO A 40 -1.23 12.90 -5.72
N VAL A 41 -0.76 13.59 -6.76
CA VAL A 41 0.47 13.24 -7.50
C VAL A 41 1.69 13.13 -6.57
N GLN A 42 1.77 13.98 -5.54
CA GLN A 42 2.85 13.98 -4.56
C GLN A 42 2.93 12.67 -3.76
N GLN A 43 1.82 11.96 -3.57
CA GLN A 43 1.84 10.68 -2.87
C GLN A 43 2.50 9.58 -3.73
N ILE A 44 2.36 9.64 -5.05
CA ILE A 44 3.00 8.70 -5.98
C ILE A 44 4.53 8.81 -5.85
N THR A 45 5.06 10.03 -5.91
CA THR A 45 6.50 10.27 -5.80
C THR A 45 7.02 9.95 -4.41
N ALA A 46 6.29 10.31 -3.34
CA ALA A 46 6.69 10.01 -1.97
C ALA A 46 6.82 8.50 -1.71
N VAL A 47 5.83 7.69 -2.12
CA VAL A 47 5.88 6.22 -2.00
C VAL A 47 7.05 5.64 -2.80
N THR A 48 7.27 6.15 -4.01
CA THR A 48 8.38 5.70 -4.87
C THR A 48 9.74 5.96 -4.22
N GLU A 49 9.94 7.13 -3.63
CA GLU A 49 11.19 7.49 -2.95
C GLU A 49 11.45 6.61 -1.72
N VAL A 50 10.42 6.27 -0.95
CA VAL A 50 10.55 5.32 0.17
C VAL A 50 10.98 3.95 -0.34
N LEU A 51 10.35 3.44 -1.40
CA LEU A 51 10.71 2.14 -1.98
C LEU A 51 12.15 2.14 -2.52
N ARG A 52 12.56 3.20 -3.21
CA ARG A 52 13.96 3.34 -3.69
C ARG A 52 14.93 3.27 -2.53
N ARG A 53 14.72 4.10 -1.51
CA ARG A 53 15.59 4.11 -0.31
C ARG A 53 15.66 2.75 0.36
N TYR A 54 14.54 2.04 0.48
CA TYR A 54 14.51 0.71 1.09
C TYR A 54 15.29 -0.35 0.29
N LEU A 55 15.32 -0.26 -1.04
CA LEU A 55 15.91 -1.26 -1.93
C LEU A 55 17.37 -1.01 -2.30
N THR A 56 17.88 0.20 -2.08
CA THR A 56 19.24 0.61 -2.48
C THR A 56 20.16 0.87 -1.28
N VAL A 57 19.83 0.31 -0.11
CA VAL A 57 20.74 0.27 1.04
C VAL A 57 21.72 -0.88 0.89
#